data_AF-A0A3Q9QWE8-F1
#
_entry.id   AF-A0A3Q9QWE8-F1
#
_cell.length_a   1.000
_cell.length_b   1.000
_cell.length_c   1.000
_cell.angle_alpha   90.00
_cell.angle_beta   90.00
_cell.angle_gamma   90.00
#
_symmetry.space_group_name_H-M   'P 1'
#
loop_
_entity.id
_entity.type
_entity.pdbx_description
1 polymer ?
#
loop_
_entity_poly.entity_id
_entity_poly.type
_entity_poly.pdbx_seq_one_letter_code
_entity_poly.pdbx_strand_id
1 'polypeptide(L)'
;MDNKLFYKDQYIKSFSAAAIKQEQDEDGGWYVVLNQTAFYPTGGGQPFDTGTIGSQEVVNVEEIDGEVRHYLKAPLEKTEGEIHCTLDWDRRFDHMQQHSGQHILSAAFDQLFTYQTVGFHLGNDIITIDLATETLTEVEAAKAEELANQIIIENRPIEVKWVTEEELSQYPLRKETKVKENIRLVIIPDFDYNGCGGTHPHATGEVCAIKILDWEKQRKNIRLQFVCGNRVMKQLGQKQKLLLSLTRLLNAPETGMEQAVTRLMESGKSLEKSLETAREQLLRYEAKEMMAKSAEPCQMISGVFHNRSIQELQKLARFIVAEDVNALVVAAAENEDRLQLVCARGAGRTENMKDLISQALSSINGKGGGNASFAQGGGELCFSGAQIIGQLAEFLKKDPLHKS
;
A
#
# COMPACT_ATOMS: atom_id res chain seq x y z
N MET A 1 26.30 -27.90 -25.57
CA MET A 1 26.39 -26.50 -25.07
C MET A 1 26.71 -25.50 -26.17
N ASP A 2 27.36 -25.90 -27.26
CA ASP A 2 27.85 -24.95 -28.28
C ASP A 2 26.80 -24.05 -28.93
N ASN A 3 25.55 -24.49 -28.97
CA ASN A 3 24.44 -23.79 -29.60
C ASN A 3 23.82 -22.72 -28.68
N LYS A 4 24.20 -22.67 -27.39
CA LYS A 4 23.70 -21.71 -26.40
C LYS A 4 24.65 -20.50 -26.34
N LEU A 5 24.45 -19.56 -27.24
CA LEU A 5 25.31 -18.36 -27.40
C LEU A 5 25.33 -17.50 -26.13
N PHE A 6 24.22 -17.47 -25.37
CA PHE A 6 24.13 -16.74 -24.11
C PHE A 6 25.11 -17.19 -23.01
N TYR A 7 25.68 -18.40 -23.13
CA TYR A 7 26.76 -18.85 -22.26
C TYR A 7 28.17 -18.57 -22.81
N LYS A 8 28.29 -18.27 -24.11
CA LYS A 8 29.56 -17.93 -24.76
C LYS A 8 29.85 -16.44 -24.65
N ASP A 9 28.86 -15.63 -24.98
CA ASP A 9 28.90 -14.18 -24.86
C ASP A 9 27.49 -13.67 -24.55
N GLN A 10 27.31 -13.24 -23.31
CA GLN A 10 26.04 -12.74 -22.80
C GLN A 10 25.68 -11.33 -23.33
N TYR A 11 26.56 -10.67 -24.09
CA TYR A 11 26.36 -9.35 -24.70
C TYR A 11 25.92 -9.41 -26.18
N ILE A 12 25.75 -10.61 -26.74
CA ILE A 12 25.15 -10.77 -28.07
C ILE A 12 23.71 -10.24 -28.02
N LYS A 13 23.48 -9.10 -28.68
CA LYS A 13 22.15 -8.45 -28.76
C LYS A 13 21.34 -8.93 -29.96
N SER A 14 22.04 -9.32 -31.02
CA SER A 14 21.44 -9.80 -32.26
C SER A 14 22.32 -10.85 -32.90
N PHE A 15 21.71 -11.84 -33.55
CA PHE A 15 22.40 -12.94 -34.20
C PHE A 15 21.58 -13.49 -35.38
N SER A 16 22.21 -14.30 -36.24
CA SER A 16 21.53 -15.06 -37.29
C SER A 16 21.52 -16.54 -36.92
N ALA A 17 20.39 -17.21 -37.16
CA ALA A 17 20.21 -18.63 -36.91
C ALA A 17 19.28 -19.27 -37.94
N ALA A 18 19.42 -20.58 -38.16
CA ALA A 18 18.48 -21.36 -38.95
C ALA A 18 17.44 -22.00 -38.03
N ALA A 19 16.19 -22.05 -38.47
CA ALA A 19 15.15 -22.81 -37.78
C ALA A 19 15.38 -24.32 -38.01
N ILE A 20 15.49 -25.07 -36.92
CA ILE A 20 15.51 -26.54 -36.96
C ILE A 20 14.08 -27.07 -37.14
N LYS A 21 13.13 -26.52 -36.39
CA LYS A 21 11.71 -26.88 -36.46
C LYS A 21 10.81 -25.77 -35.92
N GLN A 22 9.57 -25.76 -36.39
CA GLN A 22 8.47 -24.95 -35.88
C GLN A 22 7.25 -25.85 -35.69
N GLU A 23 6.70 -25.86 -34.48
CA GLU A 23 5.62 -26.76 -34.06
C GLU A 23 4.67 -26.02 -33.11
N GLN A 24 3.56 -26.67 -32.75
CA GLN A 24 2.68 -26.23 -31.66
C GLN A 24 2.84 -27.17 -30.48
N ASP A 25 2.75 -26.64 -29.26
CA ASP A 25 2.63 -27.44 -28.04
C ASP A 25 1.20 -27.97 -27.83
N GLU A 26 0.97 -28.64 -26.70
CA GLU A 26 -0.33 -29.21 -26.34
C GLU A 26 -1.41 -28.14 -26.11
N ASP A 27 -1.02 -26.91 -25.77
CA ASP A 27 -1.91 -25.76 -25.55
C ASP A 27 -2.14 -24.93 -26.82
N GLY A 28 -1.55 -25.33 -27.96
CA GLY A 28 -1.65 -24.67 -29.26
C GLY A 28 -0.69 -23.50 -29.47
N GLY A 29 0.25 -23.28 -28.54
CA GLY A 29 1.29 -22.26 -28.62
C GLY A 29 2.33 -22.59 -29.68
N TRP A 30 2.55 -21.67 -30.62
CA TRP A 30 3.59 -21.82 -31.65
C TRP A 30 4.98 -21.58 -31.06
N TYR A 31 5.90 -22.53 -31.29
CA TYR A 31 7.31 -22.35 -30.95
C TYR A 31 8.24 -22.70 -32.11
N VAL A 32 9.44 -22.11 -32.08
CA VAL A 32 10.55 -22.44 -32.97
C VAL A 32 11.78 -22.89 -32.18
N VAL A 33 12.48 -23.90 -32.69
CA VAL A 33 13.81 -24.31 -32.21
C VAL A 33 14.84 -23.87 -33.23
N LEU A 34 15.89 -23.19 -32.76
CA LEU A 34 16.97 -22.66 -33.60
C LEU A 34 18.23 -23.51 -33.47
N ASN A 35 19.07 -23.52 -34.51
CA ASN A 35 20.37 -24.20 -34.46
C ASN A 35 21.36 -23.59 -33.46
N GLN A 36 21.21 -22.30 -33.17
CA GLN A 36 21.91 -21.58 -32.12
C GLN A 36 21.04 -20.44 -31.60
N THR A 37 21.20 -20.06 -30.33
CA THR A 37 20.40 -18.97 -29.74
C THR A 37 21.12 -18.20 -28.66
N ALA A 38 20.94 -16.87 -28.65
CA ALA A 38 21.32 -15.97 -27.56
C ALA A 38 20.18 -15.66 -26.59
N PHE A 39 18.95 -16.13 -26.86
CA PHE A 39 17.83 -16.01 -25.92
C PHE A 39 18.06 -16.93 -24.74
N TYR A 40 18.09 -16.36 -23.53
CA TYR A 40 18.12 -17.11 -22.30
C TYR A 40 16.72 -17.70 -22.00
N PRO A 41 16.57 -19.02 -21.85
CA PRO A 41 15.34 -19.62 -21.34
C PRO A 41 15.18 -19.37 -19.85
N THR A 42 13.96 -19.47 -19.31
CA THR A 42 13.76 -19.38 -17.84
C THR A 42 14.65 -20.38 -17.10
N GLY A 43 15.46 -19.91 -16.16
CA GLY A 43 16.42 -20.76 -15.46
C GLY A 43 17.08 -20.07 -14.27
N GLY A 44 17.45 -20.83 -13.24
CA GLY A 44 18.17 -20.31 -12.07
C GLY A 44 17.46 -19.19 -11.29
N GLY A 45 16.14 -19.05 -11.45
CA GLY A 45 15.35 -17.94 -10.88
C GLY A 45 15.33 -16.66 -11.73
N GLN A 46 16.07 -16.63 -12.84
CA GLN A 46 16.02 -15.55 -13.82
C GLN A 46 14.92 -15.82 -14.88
N PRO A 47 14.05 -14.84 -15.17
CA PRO A 47 13.05 -14.97 -16.23
C PRO A 47 13.69 -15.00 -17.63
N PHE A 48 12.95 -15.57 -18.58
CA PHE A 48 13.34 -15.63 -19.98
C PHE A 48 13.59 -14.26 -20.63
N ASP A 49 14.42 -14.27 -21.68
CA ASP A 49 14.62 -13.15 -22.60
C ASP A 49 13.43 -12.99 -23.56
N THR A 50 13.10 -11.74 -23.89
CA THR A 50 12.15 -11.37 -24.94
C THR A 50 12.89 -10.77 -26.12
N GLY A 51 12.18 -10.52 -27.22
CA GLY A 51 12.75 -9.93 -28.42
C GLY A 51 12.00 -10.35 -29.68
N THR A 52 12.72 -10.51 -30.77
CA THR A 52 12.16 -10.88 -32.08
C THR A 52 12.98 -11.98 -32.76
N ILE A 53 12.27 -12.88 -33.43
CA ILE A 53 12.82 -13.86 -34.38
C ILE A 53 12.14 -13.60 -35.72
N GLY A 54 12.92 -13.14 -36.70
CA GLY A 54 12.36 -12.64 -37.96
C GLY A 54 11.42 -11.46 -37.71
N SER A 55 10.17 -11.59 -38.15
CA SER A 55 9.12 -10.57 -37.92
C SER A 55 8.26 -10.83 -36.68
N GLN A 56 8.53 -11.90 -35.92
CA GLN A 56 7.66 -12.35 -34.83
C GLN A 56 8.23 -12.02 -33.45
N GLU A 57 7.35 -11.59 -32.55
CA GLU A 57 7.65 -11.32 -31.15
C GLU A 57 7.81 -12.64 -30.37
N VAL A 58 8.90 -12.74 -29.61
CA VAL A 58 9.15 -13.84 -28.68
C VAL A 58 8.47 -13.54 -27.36
N VAL A 59 7.49 -14.37 -27.00
CA VAL A 59 6.63 -14.17 -25.81
C VAL A 59 7.02 -15.06 -24.63
N ASN A 60 7.73 -16.16 -24.88
CA ASN A 60 8.29 -17.05 -23.86
C ASN A 60 9.49 -17.81 -24.42
N VAL A 61 10.44 -18.20 -23.56
CA VAL A 61 11.57 -19.07 -23.92
C VAL A 61 11.77 -20.10 -22.82
N GLU A 62 11.72 -21.37 -23.19
CA GLU A 62 11.84 -22.49 -22.26
C GLU A 62 12.83 -23.53 -22.78
N GLU A 63 13.48 -24.22 -21.85
CA GLU A 63 14.29 -25.39 -22.18
C GLU A 63 13.52 -26.65 -21.81
N ILE A 64 13.11 -27.42 -22.81
CA ILE A 64 12.33 -28.67 -22.64
C ILE A 64 13.09 -29.78 -23.36
N ASP A 65 13.43 -30.85 -22.64
CA ASP A 65 14.17 -32.01 -23.15
C ASP A 65 15.50 -31.64 -23.84
N GLY A 66 16.16 -30.57 -23.36
CA GLY A 66 17.41 -30.05 -23.92
C GLY A 66 17.25 -29.15 -25.15
N GLU A 67 16.02 -28.93 -25.63
CA GLU A 67 15.70 -27.99 -26.70
C GLU A 67 15.31 -26.63 -26.12
N VAL A 68 15.92 -25.56 -26.64
CA VAL A 68 15.47 -24.19 -26.33
C VAL A 68 14.33 -23.83 -27.29
N ARG A 69 13.10 -23.86 -26.77
CA ARG A 69 11.87 -23.51 -27.49
C ARG A 69 11.58 -22.03 -27.31
N HIS A 70 11.43 -21.32 -28.42
CA HIS A 70 11.08 -19.90 -28.45
C HIS A 70 9.62 -19.79 -28.87
N TYR A 71 8.74 -19.47 -27.93
CA TYR A 71 7.32 -19.30 -28.22
C TYR A 71 7.07 -17.94 -28.86
N LEU A 72 6.33 -17.94 -29.96
CA LEU A 72 6.09 -16.79 -30.80
C LEU A 72 4.63 -16.37 -30.74
N LYS A 73 4.38 -15.07 -30.87
CA LYS A 73 3.02 -14.51 -30.94
C LYS A 73 2.22 -15.02 -32.15
N ALA A 74 2.92 -15.33 -33.23
CA ALA A 74 2.39 -15.98 -34.43
C ALA A 74 3.51 -16.82 -35.08
N PRO A 75 3.17 -17.83 -35.89
CA PRO A 75 4.17 -18.64 -36.58
C PRO A 75 5.01 -17.78 -37.55
N LEU A 76 6.23 -18.22 -37.81
CA LEU A 76 7.05 -17.67 -38.88
C LEU A 76 6.44 -18.04 -40.23
N GLU A 77 6.35 -17.07 -41.14
CA GLU A 77 5.89 -17.30 -42.51
C GLU A 77 6.91 -18.08 -43.33
N LYS A 78 8.21 -17.93 -43.00
CA LYS A 78 9.32 -18.63 -43.65
C LYS A 78 10.32 -19.10 -42.60
N THR A 79 10.61 -20.40 -42.62
CA THR A 79 11.60 -21.05 -41.76
C THR A 79 12.88 -21.44 -42.53
N GLU A 80 12.88 -21.27 -43.85
CA GLU A 80 14.02 -21.55 -44.72
C GLU A 80 15.07 -20.43 -44.68
N GLY A 81 16.34 -20.80 -44.59
CA GLY A 81 17.47 -19.87 -44.61
C GLY A 81 17.84 -19.33 -43.23
N GLU A 82 18.64 -18.26 -43.22
CA GLU A 82 19.00 -17.56 -41.98
C GLU A 82 17.90 -16.59 -41.56
N ILE A 83 17.54 -16.66 -40.29
CA ILE A 83 16.57 -15.79 -39.63
C ILE A 83 17.33 -14.87 -38.68
N HIS A 84 17.11 -13.57 -38.85
CA HIS A 84 17.67 -12.58 -37.95
C HIS A 84 16.91 -12.55 -36.62
N CYS A 85 17.65 -12.57 -35.52
CA CYS A 85 17.13 -12.62 -34.16
C CYS A 85 17.68 -11.42 -33.38
N THR A 86 16.82 -10.74 -32.62
CA THR A 86 17.20 -9.58 -31.80
C THR A 86 16.59 -9.70 -30.41
N LEU A 87 17.41 -9.56 -29.36
CA LEU A 87 16.97 -9.54 -27.97
C LEU A 87 16.39 -8.16 -27.61
N ASP A 88 15.42 -8.15 -26.70
CA ASP A 88 15.13 -6.96 -25.89
C ASP A 88 16.30 -6.74 -24.92
N TRP A 89 17.23 -5.88 -25.35
CA TRP A 89 18.47 -5.65 -24.61
C TRP A 89 18.25 -4.96 -23.27
N ASP A 90 17.26 -4.08 -23.16
CA ASP A 90 16.98 -3.39 -21.91
C ASP A 90 16.50 -4.37 -20.84
N ARG A 91 15.62 -5.32 -21.23
CA ARG A 91 15.23 -6.43 -20.36
C ARG A 91 16.41 -7.34 -20.01
N ARG A 92 17.20 -7.76 -21.01
CA ARG A 92 18.32 -8.68 -20.78
C ARG A 92 19.35 -8.09 -19.84
N PHE A 93 19.73 -6.84 -20.07
CA PHE A 93 20.71 -6.16 -19.24
C PHE A 93 20.16 -5.87 -17.84
N ASP A 94 18.88 -5.50 -17.70
CA ASP A 94 18.20 -5.38 -16.40
C ASP A 94 18.28 -6.70 -15.61
N HIS A 95 17.95 -7.84 -16.25
CA HIS A 95 18.06 -9.15 -15.60
C HIS A 95 19.49 -9.47 -15.18
N MET A 96 20.49 -9.19 -16.03
CA MET A 96 21.91 -9.36 -15.68
C MET A 96 22.28 -8.51 -14.44
N GLN A 97 21.86 -7.25 -14.40
CA GLN A 97 22.09 -6.37 -13.24
C GLN A 97 21.43 -6.91 -11.98
N GLN A 98 20.16 -7.32 -12.07
CA GLN A 98 19.39 -7.84 -10.95
C GLN A 98 19.98 -9.15 -10.41
N HIS A 99 20.41 -10.06 -11.29
CA HIS A 99 20.97 -11.36 -10.92
C HIS A 99 22.34 -11.19 -10.25
N SER A 100 23.25 -10.42 -10.85
CA SER A 100 24.56 -10.16 -10.22
C SER A 100 24.42 -9.35 -8.94
N GLY A 101 23.49 -8.39 -8.88
CA GLY A 101 23.21 -7.64 -7.66
C GLY A 101 22.73 -8.54 -6.53
N GLN A 102 21.94 -9.57 -6.84
CA GLN A 102 21.57 -10.61 -5.87
C GLN A 102 22.80 -11.37 -5.35
N HIS A 103 23.69 -11.83 -6.22
CA HIS A 103 24.90 -12.53 -5.80
C HIS A 103 25.74 -11.67 -4.86
N ILE A 104 25.97 -10.40 -5.22
CA ILE A 104 26.75 -9.46 -4.44
C ILE A 104 26.11 -9.23 -3.06
N LEU A 105 24.80 -8.99 -3.01
CA LEU A 105 24.10 -8.73 -1.75
C LEU A 105 24.06 -9.97 -0.85
N SER A 106 23.81 -11.15 -1.42
CA SER A 106 23.84 -12.41 -0.67
C SER A 106 25.22 -12.71 -0.08
N ALA A 107 26.29 -12.45 -0.82
CA ALA A 107 27.65 -12.60 -0.33
C ALA A 107 27.97 -11.60 0.80
N ALA A 108 27.52 -10.35 0.69
CA ALA A 108 27.69 -9.36 1.75
C ALA A 108 27.02 -9.78 3.07
N PHE A 109 25.79 -10.29 3.00
CA PHE A 109 25.07 -10.81 4.17
C PHE A 109 25.75 -12.04 4.79
N ASP A 110 26.21 -12.97 3.96
CA ASP A 110 26.89 -14.18 4.42
C ASP A 110 28.24 -13.86 5.08
N GLN A 111 29.06 -13.00 4.46
CA GLN A 111 30.38 -12.64 5.02
C GLN A 111 30.29 -11.84 6.33
N LEU A 112 29.34 -10.91 6.44
CA LEU A 112 29.25 -10.05 7.62
C LEU A 112 28.51 -10.72 8.79
N PHE A 113 27.50 -11.55 8.49
CA PHE A 113 26.53 -12.01 9.49
C PHE A 113 26.18 -13.50 9.38
N THR A 114 26.76 -14.24 8.43
CA THR A 114 26.43 -15.65 8.16
C THR A 114 24.95 -15.86 7.80
N TYR A 115 24.33 -14.84 7.20
CA TYR A 115 22.92 -14.90 6.78
C TYR A 115 22.82 -15.52 5.39
N GLN A 116 22.73 -16.85 5.36
CA GLN A 116 22.62 -17.59 4.11
C GLN A 116 21.33 -17.25 3.35
N THR A 117 21.44 -17.15 2.02
CA THR A 117 20.28 -16.97 1.14
C THR A 117 19.64 -18.31 0.80
N VAL A 118 18.40 -18.50 1.22
CA VAL A 118 17.62 -19.76 1.04
C VAL A 118 16.52 -19.64 -0.01
N GLY A 119 16.16 -18.42 -0.42
CA GLY A 119 15.19 -18.14 -1.47
C GLY A 119 15.59 -16.93 -2.31
N PHE A 120 15.18 -16.92 -3.57
CA PHE A 120 15.41 -15.83 -4.52
C PHE A 120 14.24 -15.75 -5.48
N HIS A 121 13.80 -14.53 -5.78
CA HIS A 121 12.81 -14.25 -6.81
C HIS A 121 13.13 -12.93 -7.52
N LEU A 122 13.29 -13.00 -8.83
CA LEU A 122 13.48 -11.84 -9.70
C LEU A 122 12.12 -11.43 -10.28
N GLY A 123 11.46 -10.46 -9.63
CA GLY A 123 10.20 -9.89 -10.11
C GLY A 123 10.43 -8.78 -11.15
N ASN A 124 9.34 -8.29 -11.75
CA ASN A 124 9.40 -7.24 -12.78
C ASN A 124 9.86 -5.88 -12.23
N ASP A 125 9.46 -5.51 -11.02
CA ASP A 125 9.81 -4.22 -10.42
C ASP A 125 10.79 -4.34 -9.25
N ILE A 126 10.67 -5.40 -8.45
CA ILE A 126 11.50 -5.65 -7.26
C ILE A 126 12.11 -7.05 -7.29
N ILE A 127 13.22 -7.22 -6.58
CA ILE A 127 13.85 -8.51 -6.31
C ILE A 127 13.62 -8.84 -4.84
N THR A 128 13.45 -10.13 -4.53
CA THR A 128 13.49 -10.60 -3.15
C THR A 128 14.50 -11.70 -2.94
N ILE A 129 15.20 -11.67 -1.80
CA ILE A 129 15.93 -12.81 -1.24
C ILE A 129 15.36 -13.17 0.13
N ASP A 130 15.34 -14.47 0.42
CA ASP A 130 15.00 -14.98 1.75
C ASP A 130 16.31 -15.31 2.48
N LEU A 131 16.58 -14.60 3.57
CA LEU A 131 17.75 -14.79 4.43
C LEU A 131 17.41 -15.73 5.59
N ALA A 132 18.28 -16.68 5.88
CA ALA A 132 18.14 -17.66 6.96
C ALA A 132 18.41 -17.04 8.34
N THR A 133 17.62 -16.05 8.71
CA THR A 133 17.60 -15.38 10.00
C THR A 133 16.17 -15.02 10.39
N GLU A 134 15.87 -14.94 11.68
CA GLU A 134 14.54 -14.52 12.17
C GLU A 134 14.40 -13.02 12.38
N THR A 135 15.52 -12.29 12.39
CA THR A 135 15.58 -10.85 12.63
C THR A 135 16.64 -10.21 11.76
N LEU A 136 16.35 -9.02 11.26
CA LEU A 136 17.30 -8.17 10.56
C LEU A 136 17.12 -6.74 11.07
N THR A 137 18.18 -6.16 11.62
CA THR A 137 18.18 -4.77 12.07
C THR A 137 18.52 -3.83 10.93
N GLU A 138 18.09 -2.57 11.03
CA GLU A 138 18.44 -1.53 10.05
C GLU A 138 19.95 -1.35 9.92
N VAL A 139 20.71 -1.50 11.02
CA VAL A 139 22.17 -1.39 11.03
C VAL A 139 22.83 -2.52 10.25
N GLU A 140 22.36 -3.77 10.40
CA GLU A 140 22.86 -4.91 9.65
C GLU A 140 22.54 -4.77 8.16
N ALA A 141 21.30 -4.38 7.83
CA ALA A 141 20.88 -4.15 6.46
C ALA A 141 21.71 -3.04 5.79
N ALA A 142 21.94 -1.92 6.48
CA ALA A 142 22.76 -0.83 5.98
C ALA A 142 24.22 -1.24 5.73
N LYS A 143 24.83 -2.01 6.64
CA LYS A 143 26.20 -2.51 6.47
C LYS A 143 26.34 -3.49 5.30
N ALA A 144 25.36 -4.36 5.11
CA ALA A 144 25.35 -5.27 3.96
C ALA A 144 25.16 -4.51 2.64
N GLU A 145 24.26 -3.51 2.60
CA GLU A 145 24.10 -2.62 1.45
C GLU A 145 25.38 -1.83 1.14
N GLU A 146 26.07 -1.32 2.16
CA GLU A 146 27.33 -0.59 2.02
C GLU A 146 28.43 -1.49 1.44
N LEU A 147 28.65 -2.68 2.02
CA LEU A 147 29.63 -3.65 1.49
C LEU A 147 29.29 -4.07 0.05
N ALA A 148 28.03 -4.34 -0.24
CA ALA A 148 27.59 -4.70 -1.59
C ALA A 148 27.90 -3.60 -2.61
N ASN A 149 27.60 -2.33 -2.28
CA ASN A 149 27.91 -1.20 -3.17
C ASN A 149 29.42 -0.92 -3.24
N GLN A 150 30.19 -1.18 -2.19
CA GLN A 150 31.65 -1.10 -2.22
C GLN A 150 32.24 -2.08 -3.25
N ILE A 151 31.75 -3.32 -3.28
CA ILE A 151 32.15 -4.33 -4.29
C ILE A 151 31.77 -3.90 -5.71
N ILE A 152 30.63 -3.22 -5.88
CA ILE A 152 30.23 -2.64 -7.18
C ILE A 152 31.21 -1.55 -7.61
N ILE A 153 31.56 -0.63 -6.70
CA ILE A 153 32.47 0.49 -6.97
C ILE A 153 33.88 0.00 -7.33
N GLU A 154 34.33 -1.09 -6.69
CA GLU A 154 35.61 -1.74 -7.01
C GLU A 154 35.66 -2.32 -8.43
N ASN A 155 34.50 -2.49 -9.08
CA ASN A 155 34.38 -2.99 -10.45
C ASN A 155 35.15 -4.31 -10.68
N ARG A 156 35.03 -5.24 -9.72
CA ARG A 156 35.67 -6.55 -9.78
C ARG A 156 35.18 -7.34 -11.01
N PRO A 157 36.06 -8.10 -11.68
CA PRO A 157 35.63 -8.96 -12.77
C PRO A 157 34.69 -10.05 -12.26
N ILE A 158 33.69 -10.40 -13.07
CA ILE A 158 32.82 -11.55 -12.87
C ILE A 158 33.29 -12.63 -13.83
N GLU A 159 33.96 -13.65 -13.30
CA GLU A 159 34.47 -14.77 -14.08
C GLU A 159 33.42 -15.88 -14.19
N VAL A 160 33.42 -16.56 -15.33
CA VAL A 160 32.58 -17.74 -15.57
C VAL A 160 33.48 -18.90 -15.94
N LYS A 161 33.30 -20.04 -15.25
CA LYS A 161 34.03 -21.29 -15.52
C LYS A 161 33.04 -22.44 -15.62
N TRP A 162 33.35 -23.41 -16.47
CA TRP A 162 32.71 -24.71 -16.46
C TRP A 162 33.64 -25.67 -15.76
N VAL A 163 33.14 -26.30 -14.69
CA VAL A 163 33.96 -27.15 -13.82
C VAL A 163 33.28 -28.50 -13.59
N THR A 164 34.07 -29.54 -13.31
CA THR A 164 33.57 -30.82 -12.80
C THR A 164 33.23 -30.74 -11.31
N GLU A 165 32.55 -31.77 -10.77
CA GLU A 165 32.28 -31.86 -9.33
C GLU A 165 33.58 -31.91 -8.51
N GLU A 166 34.63 -32.57 -9.02
CA GLU A 166 35.94 -32.62 -8.38
C GLU A 166 36.65 -31.26 -8.37
N GLU A 167 36.65 -30.54 -9.50
CA GLU A 167 37.24 -29.20 -9.60
C GLU A 167 36.48 -28.19 -8.72
N LEU A 168 35.16 -28.33 -8.64
CA LEU A 168 34.31 -27.47 -7.82
C LEU A 168 34.68 -27.52 -6.32
N SER A 169 35.12 -28.67 -5.83
CA SER A 169 35.53 -28.85 -4.42
C SER A 169 36.74 -27.98 -4.01
N GLN A 170 37.45 -27.40 -4.98
CA GLN A 170 38.59 -26.51 -4.76
C GLN A 170 38.17 -25.05 -4.50
N TYR A 171 36.88 -24.72 -4.68
CA TYR A 171 36.36 -23.36 -4.51
C TYR A 171 35.55 -23.21 -3.22
N PRO A 172 35.63 -22.07 -2.53
CA PRO A 172 34.85 -21.80 -1.32
C PRO A 172 33.42 -21.41 -1.69
N LEU A 173 32.61 -22.40 -2.07
CA LEU A 173 31.22 -22.15 -2.48
C LEU A 173 30.39 -21.59 -1.33
N ARG A 174 29.62 -20.53 -1.62
CA ARG A 174 28.62 -20.02 -0.68
C ARG A 174 27.44 -20.98 -0.53
N LYS A 175 27.13 -21.77 -1.56
CA LYS A 175 26.03 -22.74 -1.58
C LYS A 175 26.41 -23.98 -2.39
N GLU A 176 26.02 -25.14 -1.89
CA GLU A 176 26.13 -26.41 -2.61
C GLU A 176 25.30 -26.39 -3.90
N THR A 177 25.86 -26.95 -4.97
CA THR A 177 25.18 -27.12 -6.26
C THR A 177 24.36 -28.41 -6.27
N LYS A 178 23.20 -28.37 -6.92
CA LYS A 178 22.41 -29.58 -7.22
C LYS A 178 22.79 -30.22 -8.56
N VAL A 179 23.48 -29.46 -9.42
CA VAL A 179 23.97 -29.91 -10.73
C VAL A 179 25.29 -30.62 -10.52
N LYS A 180 25.43 -31.83 -11.08
CA LYS A 180 26.61 -32.69 -10.92
C LYS A 180 27.54 -32.72 -12.13
N GLU A 181 27.02 -32.38 -13.31
CA GLU A 181 27.78 -32.40 -14.56
C GLU A 181 27.76 -31.03 -15.22
N ASN A 182 28.88 -30.64 -15.83
CA ASN A 182 29.07 -29.34 -16.50
C ASN A 182 28.58 -28.17 -15.64
N ILE A 183 29.20 -27.99 -14.48
CA ILE A 183 28.74 -27.02 -13.49
C ILE A 183 29.24 -25.64 -13.91
N ARG A 184 28.31 -24.72 -14.17
CA ARG A 184 28.65 -23.33 -14.45
C ARG A 184 28.89 -22.59 -13.15
N LEU A 185 30.15 -22.25 -12.88
CA LEU A 185 30.59 -21.49 -11.73
C LEU A 185 30.73 -20.01 -12.10
N VAL A 186 30.06 -19.14 -11.35
CA VAL A 186 30.17 -17.68 -11.46
C VAL A 186 30.96 -17.20 -10.24
N ILE A 187 32.02 -16.44 -10.50
CA ILE A 187 33.02 -16.05 -9.51
C ILE A 187 33.16 -14.54 -9.50
N ILE A 188 33.03 -13.96 -8.31
CA ILE A 188 33.54 -12.64 -7.96
C ILE A 188 34.75 -12.89 -7.06
N PRO A 189 35.99 -12.68 -7.56
CA PRO A 189 37.20 -13.04 -6.83
C PRO A 189 37.21 -12.47 -5.41
N ASP A 190 37.64 -13.32 -4.47
CA ASP A 190 37.73 -13.03 -3.04
C ASP A 190 36.42 -12.51 -2.41
N PHE A 191 35.27 -12.83 -3.01
CA PHE A 191 33.98 -12.38 -2.50
C PHE A 191 32.88 -13.44 -2.61
N ASP A 192 32.57 -13.92 -3.82
CA ASP A 192 31.44 -14.79 -4.07
C ASP A 192 31.76 -15.88 -5.09
N TYR A 193 31.47 -17.14 -4.75
CA TYR A 193 31.68 -18.30 -5.61
C TYR A 193 30.39 -19.13 -5.62
N ASN A 194 29.67 -19.16 -6.75
CA ASN A 194 28.36 -19.83 -6.83
C ASN A 194 28.15 -20.57 -8.15
N GLY A 195 27.62 -21.79 -8.04
CA GLY A 195 27.06 -22.49 -9.18
C GLY A 195 25.79 -21.79 -9.66
N CYS A 196 25.85 -21.15 -10.84
CA CYS A 196 24.74 -20.38 -11.37
C CYS A 196 24.66 -20.49 -12.90
N GLY A 197 23.45 -20.83 -13.39
CA GLY A 197 23.12 -20.87 -14.81
C GLY A 197 22.56 -19.57 -15.36
N GLY A 198 22.49 -18.50 -14.55
CA GLY A 198 21.97 -17.19 -14.96
C GLY A 198 22.95 -16.38 -15.80
N THR A 199 22.48 -15.27 -16.35
CA THR A 199 23.32 -14.35 -17.12
C THR A 199 23.82 -13.22 -16.21
N HIS A 200 25.08 -12.84 -16.35
CA HIS A 200 25.75 -11.87 -15.47
C HIS A 200 26.55 -10.86 -16.31
N PRO A 201 26.68 -9.59 -15.91
CA PRO A 201 27.61 -8.66 -16.53
C PRO A 201 29.07 -9.14 -16.41
N HIS A 202 29.99 -8.50 -17.12
CA HIS A 202 31.41 -8.84 -17.06
C HIS A 202 32.10 -8.33 -15.79
N ALA A 203 31.56 -7.27 -15.18
CA ALA A 203 32.11 -6.73 -13.95
C ALA A 203 31.01 -6.24 -12.99
N THR A 204 31.34 -6.17 -11.70
CA THR A 204 30.40 -5.74 -10.65
C THR A 204 29.94 -4.30 -10.84
N GLY A 205 30.76 -3.43 -11.44
CA GLY A 205 30.41 -2.02 -11.68
C GLY A 205 29.24 -1.83 -12.65
N GLU A 206 28.96 -2.82 -13.50
CA GLU A 206 27.81 -2.79 -14.41
C GLU A 206 26.47 -3.01 -13.70
N VAL A 207 26.49 -3.51 -12.46
CA VAL A 207 25.31 -3.52 -11.57
C VAL A 207 24.94 -2.10 -11.14
N CYS A 208 25.88 -1.14 -11.24
CA CYS A 208 25.76 0.29 -10.96
C CYS A 208 25.47 0.64 -9.49
N ALA A 209 24.40 0.14 -8.91
CA ALA A 209 24.04 0.33 -7.50
C ALA A 209 23.09 -0.76 -7.03
N ILE A 210 23.07 -1.00 -5.72
CA ILE A 210 22.06 -1.82 -5.02
C ILE A 210 21.36 -0.93 -4.00
N LYS A 211 20.03 -1.02 -3.93
CA LYS A 211 19.24 -0.38 -2.88
C LYS A 211 18.26 -1.36 -2.26
N ILE A 212 18.40 -1.60 -0.96
CA ILE A 212 17.42 -2.26 -0.10
C ILE A 212 16.22 -1.33 0.07
N LEU A 213 15.03 -1.86 -0.15
CA LEU A 213 13.78 -1.11 -0.10
C LEU A 213 13.02 -1.35 1.20
N ASP A 214 12.88 -2.61 1.59
CA ASP A 214 12.13 -3.04 2.77
C ASP A 214 12.46 -4.50 3.11
N TRP A 215 12.01 -4.99 4.27
CA TRP A 215 12.02 -6.40 4.61
C TRP A 215 10.91 -6.78 5.59
N GLU A 216 10.49 -8.04 5.51
CA GLU A 216 9.49 -8.60 6.41
C GLU A 216 9.87 -9.99 6.93
N LYS A 217 9.31 -10.37 8.08
CA LYS A 217 9.47 -11.73 8.60
C LYS A 217 8.61 -12.71 7.79
N GLN A 218 9.25 -13.75 7.26
CA GLN A 218 8.58 -14.83 6.54
C GLN A 218 8.92 -16.19 7.19
N ARG A 219 8.02 -16.67 8.05
CA ARG A 219 8.21 -17.89 8.87
C ARG A 219 9.49 -17.78 9.72
N LYS A 220 10.54 -18.54 9.39
CA LYS A 220 11.84 -18.57 10.08
C LYS A 220 12.94 -17.79 9.34
N ASN A 221 12.56 -17.03 8.32
CA ASN A 221 13.46 -16.27 7.45
C ASN A 221 13.05 -14.78 7.44
N ILE A 222 13.94 -13.94 6.94
CA ILE A 222 13.64 -12.56 6.55
C ILE A 222 13.57 -12.49 5.03
N ARG A 223 12.45 -11.99 4.49
CA ARG A 223 12.31 -11.67 3.08
C ARG A 223 12.71 -10.23 2.85
N LEU A 224 13.86 -10.02 2.21
CA LEU A 224 14.43 -8.72 1.90
C LEU A 224 14.04 -8.31 0.48
N GLN A 225 13.52 -7.10 0.30
CA GLN A 225 13.21 -6.50 -0.99
C GLN A 225 14.30 -5.50 -1.39
N PHE A 226 14.78 -5.58 -2.62
CA PHE A 226 15.81 -4.68 -3.13
C PHE A 226 15.73 -4.52 -4.65
N VAL A 227 16.45 -3.55 -5.19
CA VAL A 227 16.59 -3.28 -6.62
C VAL A 227 18.04 -2.94 -6.96
N CYS A 228 18.43 -3.21 -8.20
CA CYS A 228 19.77 -2.95 -8.72
C CYS A 228 19.72 -2.13 -10.01
N GLY A 229 20.85 -1.51 -10.38
CA GLY A 229 21.05 -0.92 -11.70
C GLY A 229 20.02 0.15 -12.08
N ASN A 230 19.50 0.05 -13.30
CA ASN A 230 18.54 1.03 -13.83
C ASN A 230 17.25 1.13 -12.99
N ARG A 231 16.87 0.07 -12.26
CA ARG A 231 15.72 0.11 -11.34
C ARG A 231 15.95 1.06 -10.17
N VAL A 232 17.17 1.18 -9.67
CA VAL A 232 17.54 2.17 -8.63
C VAL A 232 17.32 3.59 -9.17
N MET A 233 17.81 3.86 -10.38
CA MET A 233 17.64 5.17 -11.02
C MET A 233 16.17 5.52 -11.27
N LYS A 234 15.38 4.54 -11.75
CA LYS A 234 13.93 4.69 -11.95
C LYS A 234 13.22 5.03 -10.62
N GLN A 235 13.53 4.30 -9.54
CA GLN A 235 12.95 4.56 -8.23
C GLN A 235 13.36 5.92 -7.66
N LEU A 236 14.64 6.30 -7.77
CA LEU A 236 15.12 7.60 -7.33
C LEU A 236 14.41 8.73 -8.06
N GLY A 237 14.25 8.64 -9.39
CA GLY A 237 13.52 9.62 -10.18
C GLY A 237 12.05 9.74 -9.78
N GLN A 238 11.37 8.61 -9.53
CA GLN A 238 9.99 8.59 -9.06
C GLN A 238 9.84 9.24 -7.67
N LYS A 239 10.71 8.87 -6.72
CA LYS A 239 10.73 9.43 -5.36
C LYS A 239 11.05 10.93 -5.39
N GLN A 240 12.02 11.37 -6.19
CA GLN A 240 12.36 12.78 -6.34
C GLN A 240 11.19 13.60 -6.87
N LYS A 241 10.47 13.09 -7.88
CA LYS A 241 9.28 13.77 -8.42
C LYS A 241 8.19 13.93 -7.36
N LEU A 242 7.97 12.89 -6.55
CA LEU A 242 7.02 12.92 -5.43
C LEU A 242 7.43 13.95 -4.37
N LEU A 243 8.68 13.90 -3.91
CA LEU A 243 9.21 14.81 -2.89
C LEU A 243 9.13 16.28 -3.33
N LEU A 244 9.51 16.60 -4.56
CA LEU A 244 9.37 17.95 -5.11
C LEU A 244 7.92 18.41 -5.21
N SER A 245 6.99 17.48 -5.47
CA SER A 245 5.55 17.79 -5.44
C SER A 245 5.08 18.10 -4.03
N LEU A 246 5.50 17.32 -3.03
CA LEU A 246 5.15 17.52 -1.63
C LEU A 246 5.73 18.82 -1.07
N THR A 247 6.97 19.18 -1.43
CA THR A 247 7.58 20.45 -1.07
C THR A 247 6.74 21.65 -1.52
N ARG A 248 6.16 21.60 -2.73
CA ARG A 248 5.26 22.66 -3.22
C ARG A 248 3.92 22.66 -2.50
N LEU A 249 3.32 21.49 -2.28
CA LEU A 249 2.01 21.37 -1.63
C LEU A 249 2.04 21.81 -0.16
N LEU A 250 3.10 21.46 0.56
CA LEU A 250 3.25 21.75 1.99
C LEU A 250 4.01 23.04 2.25
N ASN A 251 4.54 23.68 1.20
CA ASN A 251 5.43 24.84 1.29
C ASN A 251 6.57 24.63 2.31
N ALA A 252 7.25 23.49 2.21
CA ALA A 252 8.29 23.08 3.16
C ALA A 252 9.44 22.36 2.45
N PRO A 253 10.71 22.59 2.85
CA PRO A 253 11.84 21.85 2.31
C PRO A 253 11.74 20.36 2.69
N GLU A 254 12.43 19.50 1.94
CA GLU A 254 12.43 18.05 2.16
C GLU A 254 12.79 17.67 3.59
N THR A 255 13.84 18.29 4.15
CA THR A 255 14.30 18.07 5.53
C THR A 255 13.28 18.47 6.60
N GLY A 256 12.31 19.31 6.27
CA GLY A 256 11.24 19.76 7.16
C GLY A 256 9.88 19.14 6.86
N MET A 257 9.82 18.16 5.97
CA MET A 257 8.54 17.64 5.45
C MET A 257 7.71 16.96 6.54
N GLU A 258 8.33 16.14 7.39
CA GLU A 258 7.65 15.50 8.53
C GLU A 258 7.04 16.52 9.48
N GLN A 259 7.81 17.56 9.86
CA GLN A 259 7.31 18.63 10.72
C GLN A 259 6.17 19.42 10.07
N ALA A 260 6.22 19.65 8.75
CA ALA A 260 5.15 20.31 8.02
C ALA A 260 3.84 19.50 8.06
N VAL A 261 3.92 18.18 7.86
CA VAL A 261 2.76 17.27 7.96
C VAL A 261 2.22 17.25 9.39
N THR A 262 3.08 17.10 10.40
CA THR A 262 2.68 17.09 11.80
C THR A 262 1.95 18.38 12.19
N ARG A 263 2.49 19.56 11.81
CA ARG A 263 1.82 20.85 12.05
C ARG A 263 0.47 20.96 11.36
N LEU A 264 0.33 20.43 10.15
CA LEU A 264 -0.94 20.42 9.43
C LEU A 264 -1.98 19.57 10.18
N MET A 265 -1.60 18.38 10.64
CA MET A 265 -2.47 17.50 11.42
C MET A 265 -2.85 18.12 12.77
N GLU A 266 -1.91 18.76 13.47
CA GLU A 266 -2.16 19.46 14.72
C GLU A 266 -3.09 20.67 14.53
N SER A 267 -2.89 21.43 13.45
CA SER A 267 -3.76 22.55 13.09
C SER A 267 -5.19 22.07 12.81
N GLY A 268 -5.35 20.93 12.13
CA GLY A 268 -6.67 20.30 11.92
C GLY A 268 -7.38 19.99 13.23
N LYS A 269 -6.70 19.30 14.15
CA LYS A 269 -7.24 18.99 15.49
C LYS A 269 -7.59 20.25 16.29
N SER A 270 -6.75 21.29 16.21
CA SER A 270 -6.97 22.57 16.89
C SER A 270 -8.19 23.32 16.33
N LEU A 271 -8.35 23.33 15.00
CA LEU A 271 -9.50 23.93 14.33
C LEU A 271 -10.80 23.20 14.68
N GLU A 272 -10.80 21.86 14.71
CA GLU A 272 -11.95 21.07 15.15
C GLU A 272 -12.37 21.41 16.59
N LYS A 273 -11.39 21.49 17.51
CA LYS A 273 -11.65 21.88 18.91
C LYS A 273 -12.18 23.32 19.03
N SER A 274 -11.63 24.24 18.25
CA SER A 274 -12.06 25.64 18.22
C SER A 274 -13.48 25.76 17.66
N LEU A 275 -13.81 25.00 16.62
CA LEU A 275 -15.14 24.93 16.05
C LEU A 275 -16.17 24.41 17.06
N GLU A 276 -15.83 23.35 17.79
CA GLU A 276 -16.70 22.81 18.84
C GLU A 276 -16.92 23.83 19.97
N THR A 277 -15.86 24.52 20.39
CA THR A 277 -15.94 25.58 21.41
C THR A 277 -16.82 26.74 20.94
N ALA A 278 -16.65 27.20 19.70
CA ALA A 278 -17.44 28.27 19.12
C ALA A 278 -18.92 27.88 18.98
N ARG A 279 -19.20 26.64 18.54
CA ARG A 279 -20.57 26.09 18.50
C ARG A 279 -21.19 26.04 19.89
N GLU A 280 -20.45 25.61 20.90
CA GLU A 280 -20.96 25.60 22.28
C GLU A 280 -21.29 27.02 22.77
N GLN A 281 -20.42 28.00 22.50
CA GLN A 281 -20.68 29.40 22.84
C GLN A 281 -21.93 29.93 22.14
N LEU A 282 -22.11 29.62 20.85
CA LEU A 282 -23.31 29.99 20.09
C LEU A 282 -24.57 29.40 20.75
N LEU A 283 -24.55 28.10 21.09
CA LEU A 283 -25.68 27.45 21.77
C LEU A 283 -26.00 28.10 23.14
N ARG A 284 -24.99 28.58 23.88
CA ARG A 284 -25.21 29.32 25.13
C ARG A 284 -25.86 30.69 24.89
N TYR A 285 -25.46 31.41 23.84
CA TYR A 285 -26.10 32.68 23.48
C TYR A 285 -27.54 32.46 23.02
N GLU A 286 -27.79 31.46 22.20
CA GLU A 286 -29.14 31.09 21.75
C GLU A 286 -30.04 30.68 22.94
N ALA A 287 -29.51 29.91 23.89
CA ALA A 287 -30.22 29.57 25.12
C ALA A 287 -30.70 30.83 25.87
N LYS A 288 -29.80 31.81 26.05
CA LYS A 288 -30.13 33.09 26.69
C LYS A 288 -31.15 33.91 25.92
N GLU A 289 -31.03 33.95 24.60
CA GLU A 289 -32.00 34.64 23.74
C GLU A 289 -33.39 33.99 23.83
N MET A 290 -33.46 32.65 23.84
CA MET A 290 -34.70 31.91 24.02
C MET A 290 -35.34 32.16 25.39
N MET A 291 -34.54 32.22 26.46
CA MET A 291 -35.01 32.59 27.79
C MET A 291 -35.53 34.03 27.84
N ALA A 292 -34.82 34.99 27.22
CA ALA A 292 -35.24 36.39 27.20
C ALA A 292 -36.53 36.64 26.42
N LYS A 293 -36.83 35.82 25.40
CA LYS A 293 -38.10 35.88 24.64
C LYS A 293 -39.29 35.29 25.39
N SER A 294 -39.05 34.55 26.47
CA SER A 294 -40.12 33.99 27.32
C SER A 294 -40.61 35.07 28.29
N ALA A 295 -41.78 35.65 28.01
CA ALA A 295 -42.29 36.84 28.69
C ALA A 295 -42.80 36.61 30.13
N GLU A 296 -43.02 35.36 30.55
CA GLU A 296 -43.50 35.03 31.90
C GLU A 296 -42.58 34.02 32.62
N PRO A 297 -42.30 34.22 33.93
CA PRO A 297 -41.69 33.19 34.76
C PRO A 297 -42.59 31.94 34.76
N CYS A 298 -42.01 30.75 34.52
CA CYS A 298 -42.66 29.44 34.41
C CYS A 298 -43.27 29.05 33.04
N GLN A 299 -43.13 29.87 31.98
CA GLN A 299 -43.59 29.50 30.64
C GLN A 299 -42.68 28.47 29.97
N MET A 300 -43.26 27.59 29.13
CA MET A 300 -42.53 26.63 28.31
C MET A 300 -41.68 27.36 27.27
N ILE A 301 -40.37 27.15 27.30
CA ILE A 301 -39.41 27.64 26.32
C ILE A 301 -39.36 26.63 25.18
N SER A 302 -39.63 27.08 23.95
CA SER A 302 -39.67 26.17 22.80
C SER A 302 -39.02 26.77 21.55
N GLY A 303 -38.55 25.88 20.67
CA GLY A 303 -37.90 26.28 19.42
C GLY A 303 -37.93 25.17 18.39
N VAL A 304 -38.17 25.54 17.14
CA VAL A 304 -38.07 24.65 15.97
C VAL A 304 -36.81 25.04 15.20
N PHE A 305 -35.96 24.05 14.99
CA PHE A 305 -34.69 24.17 14.30
C PHE A 305 -34.70 23.33 13.03
N HIS A 306 -33.84 23.67 12.09
CA HIS A 306 -33.67 22.92 10.84
C HIS A 306 -32.21 22.53 10.70
N ASN A 307 -31.95 21.34 10.19
CA ASN A 307 -30.59 20.82 9.95
C ASN A 307 -29.69 20.89 11.19
N ARG A 308 -30.24 20.51 12.36
CA ARG A 308 -29.50 20.48 13.64
C ARG A 308 -29.46 19.10 14.22
N SER A 309 -28.32 18.74 14.79
CA SER A 309 -28.15 17.45 15.44
C SER A 309 -28.92 17.38 16.76
N ILE A 310 -29.34 16.16 17.14
CA ILE A 310 -29.94 15.91 18.45
C ILE A 310 -29.00 16.33 19.59
N GLN A 311 -27.68 16.18 19.43
CA GLN A 311 -26.68 16.58 20.42
C GLN A 311 -26.67 18.09 20.66
N GLU A 312 -26.85 18.91 19.61
CA GLU A 312 -26.97 20.37 19.76
C GLU A 312 -28.26 20.74 20.50
N LEU A 313 -29.39 20.11 20.17
CA LEU A 313 -30.65 20.31 20.91
C LEU A 313 -30.50 19.92 22.39
N GLN A 314 -29.80 18.81 22.67
CA GLN A 314 -29.55 18.39 24.04
C GLN A 314 -28.73 19.42 24.82
N LYS A 315 -27.64 19.92 24.22
CA LYS A 315 -26.79 20.95 24.83
C LYS A 315 -27.58 22.23 25.09
N LEU A 316 -28.34 22.70 24.09
CA LEU A 316 -29.20 23.87 24.20
C LEU A 316 -30.20 23.73 25.37
N ALA A 317 -30.93 22.63 25.42
CA ALA A 317 -31.90 22.37 26.48
C ALA A 317 -31.24 22.30 27.86
N ARG A 318 -30.05 21.68 27.97
CA ARG A 318 -29.26 21.63 29.22
C ARG A 318 -28.80 23.01 29.67
N PHE A 319 -28.37 23.89 28.75
CA PHE A 319 -27.97 25.24 29.10
C PHE A 319 -29.13 26.07 29.66
N ILE A 320 -30.31 25.95 29.06
CA ILE A 320 -31.52 26.65 29.53
C ILE A 320 -31.90 26.18 30.95
N VAL A 321 -32.04 24.87 31.18
CA VAL A 321 -32.48 24.36 32.50
C VAL A 321 -31.43 24.50 33.60
N ALA A 322 -30.17 24.75 33.24
CA ALA A 322 -29.10 25.06 34.19
C ALA A 322 -29.13 26.52 34.65
N GLU A 323 -29.58 27.45 33.80
CA GLU A 323 -29.71 28.88 34.15
C GLU A 323 -31.07 29.19 34.80
N ASP A 324 -32.14 28.47 34.43
CA ASP A 324 -33.48 28.63 35.04
C ASP A 324 -34.02 27.29 35.58
N VAL A 325 -34.06 27.19 36.91
CA VAL A 325 -34.55 26.01 37.62
C VAL A 325 -36.05 25.76 37.42
N ASN A 326 -36.81 26.73 36.94
CA ASN A 326 -38.25 26.63 36.65
C ASN A 326 -38.54 26.49 35.15
N ALA A 327 -37.51 26.40 34.30
CA ALA A 327 -37.68 26.24 32.87
C ALA A 327 -38.26 24.87 32.50
N LEU A 328 -39.11 24.86 31.48
CA LEU A 328 -39.51 23.67 30.74
C LEU A 328 -39.19 23.89 29.28
N VAL A 329 -38.33 23.07 28.72
CA VAL A 329 -37.79 23.22 27.37
C VAL A 329 -38.34 22.13 26.47
N VAL A 330 -38.87 22.53 25.32
CA VAL A 330 -39.21 21.62 24.22
C VAL A 330 -38.56 22.13 22.94
N ALA A 331 -37.53 21.43 22.47
CA ALA A 331 -36.83 21.76 21.24
C ALA A 331 -37.08 20.69 20.18
N ALA A 332 -37.38 21.13 18.96
CA ALA A 332 -37.59 20.26 17.81
C ALA A 332 -36.57 20.57 16.70
N ALA A 333 -36.03 19.55 16.03
CA ALA A 333 -35.24 19.71 14.82
C ALA A 333 -35.86 18.93 13.66
N GLU A 334 -36.12 19.63 12.56
CA GLU A 334 -36.58 19.07 11.29
C GLU A 334 -35.36 18.85 10.39
N ASN A 335 -35.04 17.59 10.14
CA ASN A 335 -33.89 17.16 9.34
C ASN A 335 -34.38 16.21 8.24
N GLU A 336 -34.50 16.71 7.02
CA GLU A 336 -35.05 15.95 5.89
C GLU A 336 -36.39 15.29 6.28
N ASP A 337 -36.50 13.97 6.23
CA ASP A 337 -37.72 13.21 6.54
C ASP A 337 -37.86 12.86 8.03
N ARG A 338 -37.04 13.46 8.91
CA ARG A 338 -36.97 13.11 10.34
C ARG A 338 -37.26 14.31 11.23
N LEU A 339 -38.12 14.08 12.23
CA LEU A 339 -38.31 14.99 13.35
C LEU A 339 -37.60 14.48 14.59
N GLN A 340 -36.75 15.30 15.17
CA GLN A 340 -36.04 15.02 16.42
C GLN A 340 -36.53 15.97 17.52
N LEU A 341 -36.69 15.46 18.73
CA LEU A 341 -37.27 16.17 19.86
C LEU A 341 -36.41 16.01 21.11
N VAL A 342 -36.27 17.09 21.86
CA VAL A 342 -35.68 17.12 23.20
C VAL A 342 -36.64 17.83 24.14
N CYS A 343 -36.94 17.18 25.26
CA CYS A 343 -37.70 17.74 26.36
C CYS A 343 -36.81 17.77 27.62
N ALA A 344 -36.70 18.91 28.27
CA ALA A 344 -35.94 19.05 29.51
C ALA A 344 -36.68 19.94 30.50
N ARG A 345 -36.52 19.68 31.79
CA ARG A 345 -37.02 20.57 32.84
C ARG A 345 -35.93 20.95 33.83
N GLY A 346 -36.09 22.12 34.43
CA GLY A 346 -35.32 22.56 35.58
C GLY A 346 -35.65 21.78 36.85
N ALA A 347 -34.81 21.94 37.86
CA ALA A 347 -34.91 21.20 39.13
C ALA A 347 -36.13 21.60 39.99
N GLY A 348 -36.66 22.81 39.82
CA GLY A 348 -37.84 23.32 40.53
C GLY A 348 -39.19 22.80 39.98
N ARG A 349 -39.13 21.98 38.92
CA ARG A 349 -40.29 21.38 38.24
C ARG A 349 -40.42 19.89 38.56
N THR A 350 -41.62 19.33 38.48
CA THR A 350 -41.91 17.92 38.80
C THR A 350 -42.38 17.11 37.60
N GLU A 351 -42.71 17.75 36.48
CA GLU A 351 -43.24 17.12 35.27
C GLU A 351 -42.29 16.04 34.73
N ASN A 352 -42.82 14.92 34.26
CA ASN A 352 -41.99 13.83 33.74
C ASN A 352 -41.72 14.00 32.24
N MET A 353 -40.47 14.30 31.88
CA MET A 353 -40.10 14.53 30.47
C MET A 353 -40.22 13.28 29.60
N LYS A 354 -40.05 12.09 30.19
CA LYS A 354 -40.23 10.81 29.48
C LYS A 354 -41.70 10.61 29.09
N ASP A 355 -42.62 10.94 29.98
CA ASP A 355 -44.04 10.79 29.72
C ASP A 355 -44.50 11.84 28.69
N LEU A 356 -44.02 13.08 28.83
CA LEU A 356 -44.28 14.17 27.90
C LEU A 356 -43.83 13.82 26.48
N ILE A 357 -42.58 13.38 26.30
CA ILE A 357 -42.08 13.09 24.95
C ILE A 357 -42.75 11.84 24.35
N SER A 358 -43.18 10.87 25.16
CA SER A 358 -43.85 9.66 24.68
C SER A 358 -45.17 9.98 23.97
N GLN A 359 -45.87 11.03 24.39
CA GLN A 359 -47.08 11.53 23.72
C GLN A 359 -46.79 12.10 22.33
N ALA A 360 -45.66 12.79 22.16
CA ALA A 360 -45.25 13.29 20.85
C ALA A 360 -44.73 12.17 19.93
N LEU A 361 -43.97 11.21 20.48
CA LEU A 361 -43.34 10.15 19.71
C LEU A 361 -44.34 9.19 19.07
N SER A 362 -45.47 8.92 19.72
CA SER A 362 -46.55 8.10 19.15
C SER A 362 -47.15 8.70 17.87
N SER A 363 -47.19 10.03 17.78
CA SER A 363 -47.77 10.76 16.64
C SER A 363 -46.82 10.84 15.43
N ILE A 364 -45.52 10.58 15.63
CA ILE A 364 -44.51 10.67 14.57
C ILE A 364 -43.86 9.32 14.24
N ASN A 365 -44.49 8.19 14.59
CA ASN A 365 -43.89 6.85 14.45
C ASN A 365 -42.47 6.78 15.07
N GLY A 366 -42.26 7.53 16.14
CA GLY A 366 -40.94 7.79 16.72
C GLY A 366 -40.61 6.86 17.87
N LYS A 367 -39.30 6.76 18.15
CA LYS A 367 -38.77 6.10 19.35
C LYS A 367 -37.89 7.07 20.10
N GLY A 368 -37.85 6.90 21.42
CA GLY A 368 -37.12 7.78 22.31
C GLY A 368 -36.94 7.19 23.69
N GLY A 369 -36.24 7.93 24.53
CA GLY A 369 -35.90 7.52 25.88
C GLY A 369 -35.41 8.71 26.70
N GLY A 370 -35.31 8.50 28.00
CA GLY A 370 -34.99 9.56 28.95
C GLY A 370 -35.39 9.20 30.36
N ASN A 371 -35.26 10.18 31.23
CA ASN A 371 -35.70 10.13 32.62
C ASN A 371 -36.70 11.27 32.89
N ALA A 372 -37.06 11.44 34.17
CA ALA A 372 -38.05 12.44 34.56
C ALA A 372 -37.61 13.89 34.28
N SER A 373 -36.30 14.20 34.28
CA SER A 373 -35.81 15.57 34.08
C SER A 373 -35.39 15.87 32.64
N PHE A 374 -35.09 14.84 31.85
CA PHE A 374 -34.57 14.99 30.50
C PHE A 374 -34.94 13.79 29.62
N ALA A 375 -35.54 14.04 28.46
CA ALA A 375 -35.90 13.02 27.50
C ALA A 375 -35.69 13.48 26.05
N GLN A 376 -35.50 12.50 25.17
CA GLN A 376 -35.29 12.74 23.75
C GLN A 376 -35.91 11.64 22.90
N GLY A 377 -36.13 11.94 21.63
CA GLY A 377 -36.53 10.93 20.66
C GLY A 377 -36.62 11.50 19.26
N GLY A 378 -36.98 10.65 18.32
CA GLY A 378 -37.24 11.08 16.97
C GLY A 378 -37.99 10.05 16.15
N GLY A 379 -38.64 10.55 15.11
CA GLY A 379 -39.51 9.78 14.23
C GLY A 379 -39.56 10.38 12.83
N GLU A 380 -40.57 9.98 12.08
CA GLU A 380 -40.88 10.49 10.74
C GLU A 380 -41.45 11.91 10.83
N LEU A 381 -41.12 12.77 9.87
CA LEU A 381 -41.65 14.14 9.80
C LEU A 381 -43.09 14.15 9.27
N CYS A 382 -44.02 13.51 10.01
CA CYS A 382 -45.45 13.48 9.68
C CYS A 382 -46.16 14.80 10.06
N PHE A 383 -45.59 15.51 11.03
CA PHE A 383 -46.06 16.81 11.54
C PHE A 383 -44.87 17.74 11.71
N SER A 384 -45.05 19.04 11.51
CA SER A 384 -43.99 20.00 11.78
C SER A 384 -43.66 20.06 13.27
N GLY A 385 -42.42 20.43 13.60
CA GLY A 385 -41.97 20.63 14.97
C GLY A 385 -42.86 21.64 15.71
N ALA A 386 -43.37 22.66 15.02
CA ALA A 386 -44.29 23.64 15.59
C ALA A 386 -45.64 23.00 16.00
N GLN A 387 -46.18 22.08 15.17
CA GLN A 387 -47.42 21.36 15.48
C GLN A 387 -47.24 20.45 16.69
N ILE A 388 -46.13 19.70 16.75
CA ILE A 388 -45.83 18.81 17.88
C ILE A 388 -45.61 19.59 19.17
N ILE A 389 -44.87 20.71 19.13
CA ILE A 389 -44.69 21.61 20.28
C ILE A 389 -46.05 22.14 20.77
N GLY A 390 -46.95 22.51 19.86
CA GLY A 390 -48.30 22.95 20.19
C GLY A 390 -49.13 21.88 20.93
N GLN A 391 -49.09 20.63 20.44
CA GLN A 391 -49.76 19.50 21.10
C GLN A 391 -49.23 19.25 22.52
N LEU A 392 -47.90 19.30 22.69
CA LEU A 392 -47.27 19.15 24.00
C LEU A 392 -47.65 20.29 24.96
N ALA A 393 -47.76 21.53 24.46
CA ALA A 393 -48.22 22.67 25.25
C ALA A 393 -49.67 22.50 25.73
N GLU A 394 -50.56 21.97 24.89
CA GLU A 394 -51.95 21.68 25.29
C GLU A 394 -52.03 20.55 26.31
N PHE A 395 -51.21 19.50 26.15
CA PHE A 395 -51.15 18.39 27.11
C PHE A 395 -50.76 18.89 28.51
N LEU A 396 -49.74 19.74 28.59
CA LEU A 396 -49.31 20.38 29.84
C LEU A 396 -50.38 21.30 30.47
N LYS A 397 -51.31 21.84 29.69
CA LYS A 397 -52.45 22.62 30.20
C LYS A 397 -53.61 21.75 30.69
N LYS A 398 -53.80 20.56 30.10
CA LYS A 398 -54.90 19.63 30.41
C LYS A 398 -54.60 18.71 31.59
N ASP A 399 -53.35 18.64 32.04
CA ASP A 399 -52.93 17.84 33.20
C ASP A 399 -52.44 18.75 34.36
N PRO A 400 -53.34 19.28 35.22
CA PRO A 400 -52.96 20.06 36.40
C PRO A 400 -52.53 19.19 37.60
N LEU A 401 -52.35 17.88 37.41
CA LEU A 401 -52.04 16.94 38.50
C LEU A 401 -50.54 16.89 38.80
N HIS A 402 -50.01 18.00 39.35
CA HIS A 402 -48.96 18.00 40.38
C HIS A 402 -48.75 19.41 40.96
N LYS A 403 -49.84 20.11 41.32
CA LYS A 403 -49.78 21.16 42.36
C LYS A 403 -50.00 20.52 43.74
N SER A 404 -48.91 20.11 44.37
CA SER A 404 -48.65 20.16 45.83
C SER A 404 -47.35 19.47 46.14
#